data_AF-A0A314KI39-F1
#
_entry.id   AF-A0A314KI39-F1
#
_cell.length_a   1.000
_cell.length_b   1.000
_cell.length_c   1.000
_cell.angle_alpha   90.00
_cell.angle_beta   90.00
_cell.angle_gamma   90.00
#
_symmetry.space_group_name_H-M   'P 1'
#
loop_
_entity.id
_entity.type
_entity.pdbx_description
1 polymer ?
#
loop_
_entity_poly.entity_id
_entity_poly.type
_entity_poly.pdbx_seq_one_letter_code
_entity_poly.pdbx_strand_id
1 'polypeptide(L)'
;MAPELYEENYTELVDIYSFGMCLLEMATMEIPYSECDSIAKLYRKVTSGIKPQAFNKLSDQELKAFIEKCIGKPRARPSAAELLKDPFLSDVVEYE
;
A
#
# COMPACT_ATOMS: atom_id res chain seq x y z
N MET A 1 6.93 6.12 -1.03
CA MET A 1 6.17 7.35 -0.72
C MET A 1 4.92 7.40 -1.57
N ALA A 2 3.83 7.95 -1.03
CA ALA A 2 2.61 8.23 -1.79
C ALA A 2 2.88 9.31 -2.87
N PRO A 3 2.24 9.26 -4.04
CA PRO A 3 2.49 10.20 -5.14
C PRO A 3 2.16 11.66 -4.81
N GLU A 4 1.16 11.92 -3.97
CA GLU A 4 0.74 13.28 -3.62
C GLU A 4 1.71 14.00 -2.67
N LEU A 5 2.66 13.30 -2.04
CA LEU A 5 3.71 13.94 -1.22
C LEU A 5 4.55 14.94 -2.03
N TYR A 6 4.69 14.70 -3.34
CA TYR A 6 5.44 15.59 -4.24
C TYR A 6 4.69 16.88 -4.57
N GLU A 7 3.38 16.93 -4.34
CA GLU A 7 2.54 18.11 -4.58
C GLU A 7 2.38 18.97 -3.31
N GLU A 8 2.95 18.55 -2.17
CA GLU A 8 2.83 19.17 -0.83
C GLU A 8 1.37 19.40 -0.35
N ASN A 9 0.40 18.86 -1.07
CA ASN A 9 -1.02 18.92 -0.76
C ASN A 9 -1.52 17.52 -0.45
N TYR A 10 -1.29 17.10 0.79
CA TYR A 10 -1.62 15.76 1.25
C TYR A 10 -2.28 15.77 2.62
N THR A 11 -2.93 14.66 2.94
CA THR A 11 -3.57 14.40 4.24
C THR A 11 -2.92 13.18 4.88
N GLU A 12 -3.42 12.74 6.03
CA GLU A 12 -3.02 11.50 6.71
C GLU A 12 -3.16 10.24 5.83
N LEU A 13 -3.87 10.31 4.71
CA LEU A 13 -4.02 9.19 3.77
C LEU A 13 -2.70 8.77 3.09
N VAL A 14 -1.63 9.57 3.20
CA VAL A 14 -0.27 9.16 2.81
C VAL A 14 0.30 8.07 3.72
N ASP A 15 -0.11 8.05 4.99
CA ASP A 15 0.28 7.02 5.95
C ASP A 15 -0.40 5.70 5.62
N ILE A 16 -1.65 5.75 5.15
CA ILE A 16 -2.39 4.57 4.66
C ILE A 16 -1.68 3.93 3.45
N TYR A 17 -1.20 4.74 2.51
CA TYR A 17 -0.41 4.25 1.40
C TYR A 17 0.90 3.60 1.85
N SER A 18 1.59 4.26 2.78
CA SER A 18 2.85 3.76 3.34
C SER A 18 2.64 2.45 4.09
N PHE A 19 1.56 2.35 4.86
CA PHE A 19 1.13 1.11 5.52
C PHE A 19 0.88 -0.04 4.53
N GLY A 20 0.17 0.22 3.43
CA GLY A 20 -0.03 -0.77 2.37
C GLY A 20 1.28 -1.25 1.74
N MET A 21 2.25 -0.35 1.55
CA MET A 21 3.58 -0.71 1.06
C MET A 21 4.39 -1.54 2.08
N CYS A 22 4.30 -1.21 3.38
CA CYS A 22 4.93 -2.02 4.44
C CYS A 22 4.32 -3.43 4.51
N LEU A 23 3.00 -3.57 4.39
CA LEU A 23 2.34 -4.88 4.33
C LEU A 23 2.82 -5.68 3.12
N LEU A 24 2.93 -5.04 1.95
CA LEU A 24 3.47 -5.68 0.76
C LEU A 24 4.90 -6.18 0.99
N GLU A 25 5.76 -5.35 1.59
CA GLU A 25 7.13 -5.72 1.93
C GLU A 25 7.18 -6.91 2.90
N MET A 26 6.40 -6.87 3.98
CA MET A 26 6.35 -7.97 4.96
C MET A 26 5.87 -9.28 4.33
N ALA A 27 4.84 -9.21 3.49
CA ALA A 27 4.24 -10.39 2.86
C ALA A 27 5.12 -11.02 1.78
N THR A 28 5.94 -10.21 1.10
CA THR A 28 6.76 -10.67 -0.02
C THR A 28 8.25 -10.81 0.34
N MET A 29 8.68 -10.24 1.46
CA MET A 29 10.09 -10.09 1.86
C MET A 29 10.93 -9.36 0.80
N GLU A 30 10.28 -8.50 0.00
CA GLU A 30 10.90 -7.74 -1.08
C GLU A 30 10.64 -6.25 -0.90
N ILE A 31 11.69 -5.44 -1.10
CA ILE A 31 11.55 -3.98 -1.10
C ILE A 31 10.58 -3.58 -2.22
N PRO A 32 9.49 -2.84 -1.94
CA PRO A 32 8.56 -2.39 -2.96
C PRO A 32 9.29 -1.58 -4.04
N TYR A 33 9.03 -1.94 -5.30
CA TYR A 33 9.69 -1.38 -6.49
C TYR A 33 11.19 -1.66 -6.63
N SER A 34 11.73 -2.72 -5.99
CA SER A 34 13.12 -3.14 -6.17
C SER A 34 13.53 -3.39 -7.62
N GLU A 35 12.57 -3.60 -8.54
CA GLU A 35 12.82 -3.70 -9.98
C GLU A 35 13.18 -2.36 -10.66
N CYS A 36 13.13 -1.23 -9.95
CA CYS A 36 13.47 0.09 -10.47
C CYS A 36 14.93 0.44 -10.14
N ASP A 37 15.77 0.61 -11.17
CA ASP A 37 17.18 0.95 -11.04
C ASP A 37 17.47 2.45 -10.80
N SER A 38 16.44 3.29 -10.72
CA SER A 38 16.58 4.74 -10.57
C SER A 38 15.35 5.38 -9.97
N ILE A 39 15.58 6.45 -9.21
CA ILE A 39 14.52 7.26 -8.58
C ILE A 39 13.56 7.83 -9.63
N ALA A 40 14.06 8.19 -10.82
CA ALA A 40 13.22 8.70 -11.90
C ALA A 40 12.22 7.65 -12.42
N LYS A 41 12.63 6.38 -12.56
CA LYS A 41 11.71 5.29 -12.96
C LYS A 41 10.71 4.96 -11.86
N LEU A 42 11.17 4.92 -10.61
CA LEU A 42 10.30 4.76 -9.43
C LEU A 42 9.21 5.83 -9.40
N TYR A 43 9.61 7.10 -9.49
CA TYR A 43 8.69 8.24 -9.51
C TYR A 43 7.65 8.09 -10.61
N ARG A 44 8.07 7.82 -11.86
CA ARG A 44 7.14 7.64 -12.99
C ARG A 44 6.14 6.51 -12.75
N LYS A 45 6.56 5.38 -12.19
CA LYS A 45 5.64 4.27 -11.90
C LYS A 45 4.62 4.66 -10.83
N VAL A 46 5.09 5.23 -9.71
CA VAL A 46 4.25 5.64 -8.58
C VAL A 46 3.21 6.67 -9.02
N THR A 47 3.61 7.72 -9.74
CA THR A 47 2.68 8.77 -10.21
C THR A 47 1.74 8.29 -11.31
N SER A 48 2.12 7.24 -12.07
CA SER A 48 1.24 6.63 -13.08
C SER A 48 0.32 5.55 -12.49
N GLY A 49 0.37 5.29 -11.17
CA GLY A 49 -0.43 4.26 -10.51
C GLY A 49 -0.02 2.82 -10.86
N ILE A 50 1.19 2.62 -11.40
CA ILE A 50 1.72 1.28 -11.67
C ILE A 50 2.22 0.68 -10.35
N LYS A 51 1.65 -0.46 -9.95
CA LYS A 51 2.00 -1.17 -8.71
C LYS A 51 3.37 -1.85 -8.80
N PRO A 52 4.04 -2.14 -7.66
CA PRO A 52 5.28 -2.91 -7.64
C PRO A 52 5.11 -4.30 -8.25
N GLN A 53 6.16 -4.87 -8.85
CA GLN A 53 6.10 -6.25 -9.34
C GLN A 53 5.81 -7.26 -8.22
N ALA A 54 6.32 -7.01 -7.01
CA ALA A 54 6.06 -7.82 -5.82
C ALA A 54 4.55 -7.98 -5.51
N PHE A 55 3.71 -7.00 -5.88
CA PHE A 55 2.27 -7.08 -5.68
C PHE A 55 1.61 -8.27 -6.41
N ASN A 56 2.18 -8.69 -7.54
CA ASN A 56 1.69 -9.84 -8.29
C ASN A 56 2.09 -11.19 -7.67
N LYS A 57 3.00 -11.19 -6.68
CA LYS A 57 3.46 -12.39 -5.97
C LYS A 57 2.57 -12.76 -4.78
N LEU A 58 1.66 -11.86 -4.38
CA LEU A 58 0.69 -12.13 -3.33
C LEU A 58 -0.27 -13.24 -3.75
N SER A 59 -0.24 -14.35 -3.01
CA SER A 59 -1.13 -15.51 -3.19
C SER A 59 -2.44 -15.36 -2.43
N ASP A 60 -2.39 -14.79 -1.22
CA ASP A 60 -3.56 -14.47 -0.40
C ASP A 60 -4.37 -13.33 -1.05
N GLN A 61 -5.60 -13.65 -1.45
CA GLN A 61 -6.47 -12.69 -2.15
C GLN A 61 -7.06 -11.63 -1.22
N GLU A 62 -7.25 -11.95 0.06
CA GLU A 62 -7.79 -11.03 1.04
C GLU A 62 -6.75 -9.97 1.40
N LEU A 63 -5.52 -10.39 1.70
CA LEU A 63 -4.38 -9.50 1.89
C LEU A 63 -4.13 -8.63 0.64
N LYS A 64 -4.19 -9.24 -0.55
CA LYS A 64 -3.99 -8.51 -1.81
C LYS A 64 -5.04 -7.42 -2.02
N ALA A 65 -6.31 -7.73 -1.77
CA ALA A 65 -7.41 -6.76 -1.84
C ALA A 65 -7.26 -5.66 -0.78
N PHE A 66 -6.81 -6.02 0.43
CA PHE A 66 -6.55 -5.07 1.52
C PHE A 66 -5.43 -4.09 1.16
N ILE A 67 -4.29 -4.58 0.68
CA ILE A 67 -3.18 -3.75 0.20
C ILE A 67 -3.65 -2.86 -0.96
N GLU A 68 -4.44 -3.38 -1.89
CA GLU A 68 -4.96 -2.62 -3.03
C GLU A 68 -5.80 -1.42 -2.62
N LYS A 69 -6.64 -1.55 -1.59
CA LYS A 69 -7.37 -0.42 -0.99
C LYS A 69 -6.41 0.63 -0.44
N CYS A 70 -5.37 0.19 0.27
CA CYS A 70 -4.37 1.07 0.89
C CYS A 70 -3.54 1.86 -0.13
N ILE A 71 -3.09 1.22 -1.21
CA ILE A 71 -2.23 1.85 -2.23
C ILE A 71 -3.00 2.47 -3.41
N GLY A 72 -4.32 2.65 -3.24
CA GLY A 72 -5.20 3.24 -4.24
C GLY A 72 -4.99 4.74 -4.46
N LYS A 73 -5.89 5.35 -5.26
CA LYS A 73 -5.92 6.80 -5.45
C LYS A 73 -6.16 7.50 -4.09
N PRO A 74 -5.56 8.67 -3.83
CA PRO A 74 -5.60 9.31 -2.51
C PRO A 74 -6.99 9.36 -1.87
N ARG A 75 -8.00 9.88 -2.60
CA ARG A 75 -9.39 10.01 -2.11
C ARG A 75 -10.17 8.70 -1.99
N ALA A 76 -9.65 7.60 -2.53
CA ALA A 76 -10.28 6.29 -2.46
C ALA A 76 -9.68 5.42 -1.34
N ARG A 77 -8.59 5.86 -0.71
CA ARG A 77 -8.00 5.15 0.43
C ARG A 77 -8.92 5.31 1.64
N PRO A 78 -9.29 4.21 2.34
CA PRO A 78 -10.03 4.32 3.59
C PRO A 78 -9.17 4.97 4.68
N SER A 79 -9.82 5.58 5.66
CA SER A 79 -9.15 5.99 6.90
C SER A 79 -8.65 4.78 7.70
N ALA A 80 -7.73 5.00 8.63
CA ALA A 80 -7.25 3.94 9.52
C ALA A 80 -8.40 3.28 10.31
N ALA A 81 -9.36 4.08 10.78
CA ALA A 81 -10.53 3.59 11.51
C ALA A 81 -11.47 2.74 10.66
N GLU A 82 -11.51 2.97 9.34
CA GLU A 82 -12.25 2.12 8.41
C GLU A 82 -11.49 0.82 8.10
N LEU A 83 -10.16 0.89 7.92
CA LEU A 83 -9.33 -0.30 7.72
C LEU A 83 -9.39 -1.27 8.89
N LEU A 84 -9.47 -0.77 10.13
CA LEU A 84 -9.63 -1.62 11.33
C LEU A 84 -10.93 -2.42 11.33
N LYS A 85 -11.91 -2.06 10.50
CA LYS A 85 -13.19 -2.78 10.33
C LYS A 85 -13.17 -3.72 9.12
N ASP A 86 -12.06 -3.77 8.38
CA ASP A 86 -11.94 -4.64 7.22
C ASP A 86 -11.86 -6.11 7.67
N PRO A 87 -12.53 -7.04 6.99
CA PRO A 87 -12.49 -8.47 7.33
C PRO A 87 -11.06 -9.04 7.43
N PHE A 88 -10.13 -8.51 6.64
CA PHE A 88 -8.73 -8.93 6.70
C PHE A 88 -8.11 -8.77 8.10
N LEU A 89 -8.57 -7.78 8.87
CA LEU A 89 -8.10 -7.51 10.23
C LEU A 89 -9.08 -8.00 11.31
N SER A 90 -10.22 -8.60 10.97
CA SER A 90 -11.25 -8.97 11.96
C SER A 90 -10.91 -10.24 12.76
N ASP A 91 -9.98 -11.08 12.28
CA ASP A 91 -9.64 -12.37 12.89
C ASP A 91 -8.48 -12.31 13.90
N VAL A 92 -8.00 -11.12 14.27
CA VAL A 92 -7.03 -10.98 15.35
C VAL A 92 -7.77 -11.13 16.69
N VAL A 93 -8.11 -12.36 17.04
CA VAL A 93 -8.64 -12.70 18.36
C VAL A 93 -7.56 -12.35 19.38
N GLU A 94 -7.80 -11.32 20.19
CA GLU A 94 -6.97 -11.02 21.36
C GLU A 94 -6.97 -12.26 22.26
N TYR A 95 -5.84 -12.96 22.34
CA TYR A 95 -5.60 -13.89 23.44
C TYR A 95 -5.26 -13.03 24.66
N GLU A 96 -6.20 -12.91 25.60
CA GLU A 96 -5.97 -12.39 26.96
C GLU A 96 -4.92 -13.23 27.72
#